data_AF-A0A8H5EG66-F1
#
_entry.id   AF-A0A8H5EG66-F1
#
_cell.length_a   1.000
_cell.length_b   1.000
_cell.length_c   1.000
_cell.angle_alpha   90.00
_cell.angle_beta   90.00
_cell.angle_gamma   90.00
#
_symmetry.space_group_name_H-M   'P 1'
#
loop_
_entity.id
_entity.type
_entity.pdbx_description
1 polymer ?
#
loop_
_entity_poly.entity_id
_entity_poly.type
_entity_poly.pdbx_seq_one_letter_code
_entity_poly.pdbx_strand_id
1 'polypeptide(L)'
;MPIDPSGPTVIATEWALISIATAVILARLYLRLVLQRRSLLASDVFMCAAWASAVATASFDIYFYRIGIFKSGTTFDLAGFEGTAEEAESFYKIFPVFMVKRRRFLWVVIVYVAMGFVITILLLSLSCLPVWRNWTLSEQRCTVKSIKTNFEISWVLNISGDILIFILPWLVIPELTLRRRLRYSLYATFLLGLINIIFCVVRFAQIEQYGGDLVITISLVGKYFQMKTLPLVEERN
;
A
#
# COMPACT_ATOMS: atom_id res chain seq x y z
N MET A 1 -33.60 -0.20 11.85
CA MET A 1 -32.53 0.79 12.08
C MET A 1 -31.22 0.03 12.06
N PRO A 2 -30.22 0.43 11.25
CA PRO A 2 -28.88 -0.11 11.38
C PRO A 2 -28.36 0.26 12.77
N ILE A 3 -27.81 -0.71 13.50
CA ILE A 3 -27.16 -0.47 14.77
C ILE A 3 -25.78 0.07 14.43
N ASP A 4 -25.64 1.39 14.38
CA ASP A 4 -24.31 1.99 14.24
C ASP A 4 -23.49 1.62 15.50
N PRO A 5 -22.27 1.09 15.35
CA PRO A 5 -21.46 0.70 16.49
C PRO A 5 -21.18 1.93 17.36
N SER A 6 -21.39 1.80 18.66
CA SER A 6 -21.15 2.90 19.59
C SER A 6 -19.67 3.31 19.58
N GLY A 7 -19.38 4.61 19.70
CA GLY A 7 -18.00 5.13 19.77
C GLY A 7 -17.06 4.36 20.72
N PRO A 8 -17.50 3.96 21.94
CA PRO A 8 -16.69 3.13 22.82
C PRO A 8 -16.32 1.76 22.25
N THR A 9 -17.24 1.13 21.51
CA THR A 9 -17.00 -0.18 20.88
C THR A 9 -15.93 -0.09 19.79
N VAL A 10 -15.96 0.98 19.00
CA VAL A 10 -14.97 1.24 17.95
C VAL A 10 -13.58 1.41 18.57
N ILE A 11 -13.47 2.27 19.58
CA ILE A 11 -12.19 2.53 20.29
C ILE A 11 -11.68 1.26 20.97
N ALA A 12 -12.54 0.51 21.66
CA ALA A 12 -12.13 -0.73 22.32
C ALA A 12 -11.59 -1.76 21.30
N THR A 13 -12.23 -1.87 20.14
CA THR A 13 -11.79 -2.77 19.07
C THR A 13 -10.44 -2.34 18.51
N GLU A 14 -10.26 -1.05 18.24
CA GLU A 14 -9.02 -0.49 17.73
C GLU A 14 -7.84 -0.73 18.68
N TRP A 15 -8.00 -0.43 19.97
CA TRP A 15 -6.95 -0.64 20.97
C TRP A 15 -6.63 -2.11 21.22
N ALA A 16 -7.62 -3.00 21.09
CA ALA A 16 -7.39 -4.45 21.12
C ALA A 16 -6.49 -4.89 19.96
N LEU A 17 -6.77 -4.40 18.74
CA LEU A 17 -5.96 -4.70 17.55
C LEU A 17 -4.53 -4.15 17.69
N ILE A 18 -4.37 -2.92 18.19
CA ILE A 18 -3.06 -2.32 18.46
C ILE A 18 -2.29 -3.13 19.50
N SER A 19 -2.96 -3.61 20.56
CA SER A 19 -2.32 -4.44 21.59
C SER A 19 -1.81 -5.76 21.01
N ILE A 20 -2.62 -6.42 20.17
CA ILE A 20 -2.22 -7.65 19.47
C ILE A 20 -1.02 -7.37 18.55
N ALA A 21 -1.06 -6.29 17.77
CA ALA A 21 0.04 -5.89 16.90
C ALA A 21 1.33 -5.62 17.69
N THR A 22 1.20 -4.97 18.86
CA THR A 22 2.32 -4.71 19.77
C THR A 22 2.98 -6.01 20.22
N ALA A 23 2.20 -7.00 20.63
CA ALA A 23 2.72 -8.30 21.06
C ALA A 23 3.49 -9.01 19.92
N VAL A 24 2.96 -9.00 18.70
CA VAL A 24 3.61 -9.60 17.53
C VAL A 24 4.91 -8.89 17.18
N ILE A 25 4.93 -7.56 17.21
CA ILE A 25 6.13 -6.76 16.92
C ILE A 25 7.20 -6.98 17.99
N LEU A 26 6.84 -6.98 19.27
CA LEU A 26 7.77 -7.24 20.37
C LEU A 26 8.35 -8.65 20.30
N ALA A 27 7.52 -9.67 20.02
CA ALA A 27 8.00 -11.03 19.83
C ALA A 27 9.03 -11.11 18.68
N ARG A 28 8.73 -10.45 17.56
CA ARG A 28 9.64 -10.39 16.40
C ARG A 28 10.96 -9.68 16.71
N LEU A 29 10.92 -8.57 17.43
CA LEU A 29 12.12 -7.83 17.84
C LEU A 29 12.94 -8.63 18.87
N TYR A 30 12.28 -9.26 19.84
CA TYR A 30 12.93 -10.08 20.85
C TYR A 30 13.68 -11.26 20.24
N LEU A 31 13.02 -12.02 19.33
CA LEU A 31 13.66 -13.11 18.62
C LEU A 31 14.89 -12.65 17.82
N ARG A 32 14.81 -11.50 17.15
CA ARG A 32 15.91 -10.98 16.32
C ARG A 32 17.08 -10.42 17.13
N LEU A 33 16.79 -9.63 18.16
CA LEU A 33 17.80 -8.92 18.95
C LEU A 33 18.42 -9.80 20.03
N VAL A 34 17.61 -10.58 20.74
CA VAL A 34 18.05 -11.36 21.90
C VAL A 34 18.47 -12.76 21.47
N LEU A 35 17.62 -13.46 20.71
CA LEU A 35 17.89 -14.86 20.36
C LEU A 35 18.87 -14.98 19.18
N GLN A 36 18.70 -14.17 18.14
CA GLN A 36 19.54 -14.21 16.93
C GLN A 36 20.74 -13.26 16.98
N ARG A 37 20.87 -12.40 18.02
CA ARG A 37 21.93 -11.38 18.18
C ARG A 37 22.21 -10.55 16.91
N ARG A 38 21.20 -10.32 16.07
CA ARG A 38 21.33 -9.46 14.89
C ARG A 38 21.11 -7.99 15.25
N SER A 39 21.78 -7.10 14.53
CA SER A 39 21.58 -5.65 14.65
C SER A 39 20.18 -5.23 14.14
N LEU A 40 19.68 -4.09 14.64
CA LEU A 40 18.41 -3.52 14.16
C LEU A 40 18.49 -3.27 12.66
N LEU A 41 17.68 -4.01 11.90
CA LEU A 41 17.55 -3.83 10.48
C LEU A 41 16.65 -2.62 10.20
N ALA A 42 16.91 -1.87 9.14
CA ALA A 42 16.08 -0.71 8.78
C ALA A 42 14.58 -1.07 8.68
N SER A 43 14.25 -2.29 8.24
CA SER A 43 12.88 -2.83 8.23
C SER A 43 12.23 -2.87 9.61
N ASP A 44 12.99 -3.20 10.66
CA ASP A 44 12.47 -3.27 12.03
C ASP A 44 12.25 -1.86 12.59
N VAL A 45 13.08 -0.89 12.20
CA VAL A 45 12.87 0.55 12.51
C VAL A 45 11.59 1.06 11.84
N PHE A 46 11.36 0.75 10.57
CA PHE A 46 10.12 1.12 9.87
C PHE A 46 8.88 0.49 10.51
N MET A 47 8.98 -0.75 11.00
CA MET A 47 7.90 -1.44 11.70
C MET A 47 7.53 -0.73 13.01
N CYS A 48 8.54 -0.34 13.81
CA CYS A 48 8.33 0.45 15.03
C CYS A 48 7.74 1.83 14.75
N ALA A 49 8.21 2.50 13.68
CA ALA A 49 7.69 3.81 13.28
C ALA A 49 6.22 3.72 12.84
N ALA A 50 5.85 2.69 12.08
CA ALA A 50 4.46 2.45 11.68
C ALA A 50 3.56 2.17 12.89
N TRP A 51 4.03 1.35 13.84
CA TRP A 51 3.33 1.10 15.09
C TRP A 51 3.14 2.38 15.92
N ALA A 52 4.19 3.19 16.07
CA ALA A 52 4.11 4.45 16.80
C ALA A 52 3.13 5.43 16.14
N SER A 53 3.09 5.47 14.80
CA SER A 53 2.10 6.25 14.07
C SER A 53 0.68 5.75 14.33
N ALA A 54 0.44 4.44 14.32
CA ALA A 54 -0.87 3.85 14.58
C ALA A 54 -1.37 4.18 16.00
N VAL A 55 -0.50 4.06 17.01
CA VAL A 55 -0.82 4.44 18.39
C VAL A 55 -1.14 5.93 18.50
N ALA A 56 -0.38 6.80 17.83
CA ALA A 56 -0.63 8.23 17.81
C ALA A 56 -2.00 8.55 17.19
N THR A 57 -2.36 7.90 16.07
CA THR A 57 -3.66 8.06 15.42
C THR A 57 -4.81 7.60 16.33
N ALA A 58 -4.74 6.39 16.89
CA ALA A 58 -5.76 5.85 17.80
C ALA A 58 -5.93 6.69 19.09
N SER A 59 -4.87 7.38 19.51
CA SER A 59 -4.92 8.30 20.64
C SER A 59 -5.77 9.55 20.34
N PHE A 60 -5.78 10.02 19.09
CA PHE A 60 -6.66 11.13 18.68
C PHE A 60 -8.14 10.72 18.73
N ASP A 61 -8.47 9.47 18.47
CA ASP A 61 -9.86 9.00 18.53
C ASP A 61 -10.41 9.00 19.96
N ILE A 62 -9.57 8.75 20.96
CA ILE A 62 -9.94 8.94 22.38
C ILE A 62 -10.24 10.42 22.65
N TYR A 63 -9.41 11.33 22.16
CA TYR A 63 -9.62 12.76 22.32
C TYR A 63 -10.94 13.20 21.65
N PHE A 64 -11.20 12.75 20.43
CA PHE A 64 -12.44 13.01 19.70
C PHE A 64 -13.67 12.41 20.38
N TYR A 65 -13.54 11.27 21.04
CA TYR A 65 -14.60 10.70 21.87
C TYR A 65 -14.89 11.55 23.11
N ARG A 66 -13.86 12.06 23.77
CA ARG A 66 -14.02 12.91 24.96
C ARG A 66 -14.76 14.21 24.67
N ILE A 67 -14.52 14.81 23.51
CA ILE A 67 -15.23 16.02 23.08
C ILE A 67 -16.65 15.71 22.55
N GLY A 68 -17.05 14.45 22.47
CA GLY A 68 -18.42 14.06 22.11
C GLY A 68 -18.70 13.98 20.62
N ILE A 69 -17.67 13.93 19.76
CA ILE A 69 -17.84 13.81 18.30
C ILE A 69 -18.53 12.48 17.91
N PHE A 70 -18.26 11.39 18.63
CA PHE A 70 -18.81 10.06 18.32
C PHE A 70 -20.21 9.78 18.92
N LYS A 71 -20.95 10.82 19.34
CA LYS A 71 -22.37 10.65 19.73
C LYS A 71 -23.22 10.32 18.49
N SER A 72 -24.18 9.41 18.65
CA SER A 72 -25.14 9.06 17.60
C SER A 72 -26.02 10.27 17.28
N GLY A 73 -25.78 10.93 16.14
CA GLY A 73 -26.48 12.14 15.72
C GLY A 73 -25.57 13.27 15.22
N THR A 74 -24.26 13.20 15.51
CA THR A 74 -23.27 14.17 15.04
C THR A 74 -22.76 13.77 13.66
N THR A 75 -22.98 14.61 12.64
CA THR A 75 -22.41 14.39 11.29
C THR A 75 -20.96 14.88 11.21
N PHE A 76 -20.23 14.46 10.17
CA PHE A 76 -18.84 14.90 9.91
C PHE A 76 -18.67 16.42 9.78
N ASP A 77 -19.76 17.15 9.51
CA ASP A 77 -19.79 18.62 9.46
C ASP A 77 -20.09 19.25 10.84
N LEU A 78 -19.94 18.49 11.93
CA LEU A 78 -20.28 18.87 13.30
C LEU A 78 -21.77 19.23 13.50
N ALA A 79 -22.65 18.96 12.53
CA ALA A 79 -24.08 19.17 12.72
C ALA A 79 -24.58 18.18 13.79
N GLY A 80 -25.06 18.71 14.92
CA GLY A 80 -25.44 17.92 16.11
C GLY A 80 -24.41 17.93 17.26
N PHE A 81 -23.29 18.65 17.12
CA PHE A 81 -22.28 18.76 18.17
C PHE A 81 -22.74 19.70 19.30
N GLU A 82 -22.84 19.20 20.52
CA GLU A 82 -23.26 19.95 21.73
C GLU A 82 -22.10 20.60 22.52
N GLY A 83 -20.88 20.65 21.97
CA GLY A 83 -19.72 21.22 22.66
C GLY A 83 -19.62 22.74 22.56
N THR A 84 -18.58 23.33 23.16
CA THR A 84 -18.36 24.78 23.14
C THR A 84 -17.84 25.26 21.77
N ALA A 85 -18.12 26.52 21.42
CA ALA A 85 -17.68 27.10 20.14
C ALA A 85 -16.14 27.06 19.97
N GLU A 86 -15.39 27.13 21.06
CA GLU A 86 -13.91 27.05 21.07
C GLU A 86 -13.39 25.65 20.67
N GLU A 87 -14.07 24.59 21.10
CA GLU A 87 -13.74 23.20 20.74
C GLU A 87 -14.02 22.92 19.26
N ALA A 88 -15.13 23.44 18.74
CA ALA A 88 -15.48 23.36 17.33
C ALA A 88 -14.46 24.12 16.45
N GLU A 89 -14.01 25.31 16.88
CA GLU A 89 -12.98 26.07 16.16
C GLU A 89 -11.62 25.32 16.14
N SER A 90 -11.25 24.67 17.24
CA SER A 90 -10.05 23.83 17.31
C SER A 90 -10.13 22.64 16.34
N PHE A 91 -11.30 22.01 16.21
CA PHE A 91 -11.52 20.96 15.20
C PHE A 91 -11.40 21.51 13.78
N TYR A 92 -11.98 22.67 13.49
CA TYR A 92 -11.87 23.31 12.17
C TYR A 92 -10.44 23.81 11.85
N LYS A 93 -9.62 24.12 12.85
CA LYS A 93 -8.17 24.38 12.66
C LYS A 93 -7.41 23.13 12.22
N ILE A 94 -7.80 21.96 12.72
CA ILE A 94 -7.17 20.67 12.36
C ILE A 94 -7.71 20.16 11.02
N PHE A 95 -9.03 20.26 10.79
CA PHE A 95 -9.73 19.84 9.58
C PHE A 95 -10.54 21.00 8.97
N PRO A 96 -9.88 21.92 8.26
CA PRO A 96 -10.58 23.03 7.64
C PRO A 96 -11.58 22.57 6.56
N VAL A 97 -12.86 22.90 6.75
CA VAL A 97 -13.96 22.58 5.81
C VAL A 97 -13.72 23.18 4.42
N PHE A 98 -12.97 24.27 4.35
CA PHE A 98 -12.65 25.01 3.12
C PHE A 98 -11.73 24.25 2.15
N MET A 99 -11.15 23.11 2.53
CA MET A 99 -10.26 22.31 1.69
C MET A 99 -10.99 21.30 0.79
N VAL A 100 -12.21 21.61 0.32
CA VAL A 100 -13.02 20.70 -0.51
C VAL A 100 -12.29 20.27 -1.79
N LYS A 101 -11.50 21.17 -2.41
CA LYS A 101 -10.69 20.83 -3.61
C LYS A 101 -9.58 19.84 -3.29
N ARG A 102 -8.91 20.02 -2.15
CA ARG A 102 -7.77 19.19 -1.72
C ARG A 102 -8.21 17.84 -1.16
N ARG A 103 -9.34 17.81 -0.45
CA ARG A 103 -10.01 16.58 0.01
C ARG A 103 -10.53 15.77 -1.19
N ARG A 104 -11.07 16.43 -2.23
CA ARG A 104 -11.41 15.77 -3.50
C ARG A 104 -10.18 15.13 -4.15
N PHE A 105 -9.06 15.85 -4.24
CA PHE A 105 -7.82 15.28 -4.78
C PHE A 105 -7.33 14.06 -3.97
N LEU A 106 -7.35 14.15 -2.63
CA LEU A 106 -7.01 13.03 -1.76
C LEU A 106 -7.91 11.81 -2.02
N TRP A 107 -9.23 12.00 -2.10
CA TRP A 107 -10.17 10.92 -2.41
C TRP A 107 -9.94 10.32 -3.80
N VAL A 108 -9.62 11.14 -4.79
CA VAL A 108 -9.25 10.66 -6.13
C VAL A 108 -8.01 9.76 -6.07
N VAL A 109 -6.97 10.16 -5.33
CA VAL A 109 -5.76 9.32 -5.17
C VAL A 109 -6.06 8.04 -4.40
N ILE A 110 -6.85 8.09 -3.33
CA ILE A 110 -7.25 6.89 -2.57
C ILE A 110 -8.01 5.90 -3.46
N VAL A 111 -9.03 6.39 -4.18
CA VAL A 111 -9.84 5.56 -5.09
C VAL A 111 -8.97 5.01 -6.21
N TYR A 112 -8.06 5.82 -6.78
CA TYR A 112 -7.11 5.38 -7.79
C TYR A 112 -6.25 4.20 -7.32
N VAL A 113 -5.62 4.33 -6.15
CA VAL A 113 -4.75 3.29 -5.58
C VAL A 113 -5.56 2.03 -5.23
N ALA A 114 -6.75 2.18 -4.66
CA ALA A 114 -7.63 1.06 -4.35
C ALA A 114 -8.07 0.30 -5.62
N MET A 115 -8.47 1.03 -6.67
CA MET A 115 -8.80 0.42 -7.96
C MET A 115 -7.58 -0.25 -8.59
N GLY A 116 -6.41 0.41 -8.59
CA GLY A 116 -5.17 -0.16 -9.12
C GLY A 116 -4.77 -1.46 -8.42
N PHE A 117 -4.95 -1.53 -7.10
CA PHE A 117 -4.75 -2.75 -6.31
C PHE A 117 -5.72 -3.86 -6.71
N VAL A 118 -7.02 -3.55 -6.80
CA VAL A 118 -8.05 -4.52 -7.23
C VAL A 118 -7.77 -5.03 -8.64
N ILE A 119 -7.46 -4.14 -9.59
CA ILE A 119 -7.12 -4.51 -10.97
C ILE A 119 -5.89 -5.44 -10.98
N THR A 120 -4.85 -5.12 -10.21
CA THR A 120 -3.64 -5.95 -10.12
C THR A 120 -3.95 -7.34 -9.56
N ILE A 121 -4.79 -7.45 -8.53
CA ILE A 121 -5.24 -8.74 -8.00
C ILE A 121 -6.05 -9.52 -9.05
N LEU A 122 -6.97 -8.86 -9.74
CA LEU A 122 -7.79 -9.51 -10.76
C LEU A 122 -6.94 -9.99 -11.94
N LEU A 123 -5.96 -9.20 -12.37
CA LEU A 123 -4.98 -9.66 -13.37
C LEU A 123 -4.18 -10.85 -12.82
N LEU A 124 -3.61 -10.76 -11.62
CA LEU A 124 -2.84 -11.85 -11.03
C LEU A 124 -3.66 -13.12 -10.77
N SER A 125 -4.99 -13.05 -10.71
CA SER A 125 -5.85 -14.21 -10.45
C SER A 125 -6.57 -14.74 -11.70
N LEU A 126 -6.96 -13.87 -12.64
CA LEU A 126 -7.84 -14.19 -13.77
C LEU A 126 -7.19 -14.11 -15.15
N SER A 127 -5.87 -13.89 -15.22
CA SER A 127 -5.16 -13.71 -16.50
C SER A 127 -5.27 -14.86 -17.50
N CYS A 128 -5.58 -16.05 -17.01
CA CYS A 128 -5.93 -17.18 -17.85
C CYS A 128 -7.12 -17.91 -17.26
N LEU A 129 -8.04 -18.30 -18.14
CA LEU A 129 -9.06 -19.27 -17.80
C LEU A 129 -8.65 -20.65 -18.33
N PRO A 130 -8.80 -21.71 -17.53
CA PRO A 130 -9.16 -21.70 -16.10
C PRO A 130 -8.04 -21.19 -15.14
N VAL A 131 -8.44 -20.61 -14.00
CA VAL A 131 -7.59 -19.86 -13.03
C VAL A 131 -6.35 -20.63 -12.55
N TRP A 132 -6.47 -21.94 -12.33
CA TRP A 132 -5.36 -22.78 -11.89
C TRP A 132 -4.17 -22.81 -12.85
N ARG A 133 -4.39 -22.48 -14.14
CA ARG A 133 -3.31 -22.39 -15.13
C ARG A 133 -2.34 -21.24 -14.88
N ASN A 134 -2.74 -20.23 -14.10
CA ASN A 134 -1.83 -19.13 -13.76
C ASN A 134 -0.75 -19.56 -12.75
N TRP A 135 -1.02 -20.63 -12.01
CA TRP A 135 -0.18 -21.11 -10.90
C TRP A 135 0.49 -22.46 -11.21
N THR A 136 0.45 -22.92 -12.46
CA THR A 136 1.08 -24.19 -12.88
C THR A 136 2.40 -23.96 -13.61
N LEU A 137 3.41 -24.77 -13.27
CA LEU A 137 4.70 -24.81 -13.98
C LEU A 137 4.70 -25.80 -15.16
N SER A 138 3.57 -26.47 -15.44
CA SER A 138 3.44 -27.45 -16.52
C SER A 138 3.35 -26.79 -17.91
N GLU A 139 3.38 -27.59 -18.98
CA GLU A 139 3.28 -27.13 -20.38
C GLU A 139 1.99 -26.33 -20.66
N GLN A 140 0.94 -26.52 -19.85
CA GLN A 140 -0.36 -25.84 -19.97
C GLN A 140 -0.41 -24.44 -19.32
N ARG A 141 0.74 -23.84 -19.00
CA ARG A 141 0.87 -22.49 -18.43
C ARG A 141 0.29 -21.37 -19.31
N CYS A 142 0.12 -20.20 -18.72
CA CYS A 142 -0.23 -18.98 -19.43
C CYS A 142 0.80 -18.62 -20.52
N THR A 143 0.33 -17.97 -21.58
CA THR A 143 1.22 -17.47 -22.64
C THR A 143 2.16 -16.40 -22.07
N VAL A 144 3.41 -16.41 -22.52
CA VAL A 144 4.44 -15.44 -22.09
C VAL A 144 4.00 -14.00 -22.38
N LYS A 145 3.21 -13.80 -23.44
CA LYS A 145 2.61 -12.51 -23.78
C LYS A 145 1.66 -11.99 -22.69
N SER A 146 0.81 -12.85 -22.13
CA SER A 146 -0.12 -12.47 -21.05
C SER A 146 0.66 -12.06 -19.79
N ILE A 147 1.69 -12.83 -19.42
CA ILE A 147 2.56 -12.52 -18.27
C ILE A 147 3.25 -11.15 -18.44
N LYS A 148 3.78 -10.86 -19.63
CA LYS A 148 4.41 -9.56 -19.94
C LYS A 148 3.41 -8.41 -19.82
N THR A 149 2.24 -8.52 -20.44
CA THR A 149 1.20 -7.48 -20.37
C THR A 149 0.70 -7.23 -18.95
N ASN A 150 0.53 -8.27 -18.13
CA ASN A 150 0.14 -8.10 -16.73
C ASN A 150 1.20 -7.35 -15.92
N PHE A 151 2.46 -7.71 -16.13
CA PHE A 151 3.58 -7.08 -15.45
C PHE A 151 3.68 -5.59 -15.84
N GLU A 152 3.56 -5.27 -17.12
CA GLU A 152 3.54 -3.88 -17.61
C GLU A 152 2.38 -3.09 -17.00
N ILE A 153 1.15 -3.61 -17.02
CA ILE A 153 -0.01 -2.92 -16.45
C ILE A 153 0.15 -2.71 -14.94
N SER A 154 0.58 -3.74 -14.22
CA SER A 154 0.79 -3.66 -12.76
C SER A 154 1.88 -2.66 -12.40
N TRP A 155 2.95 -2.62 -13.20
CA TRP A 155 4.02 -1.65 -13.02
C TRP A 155 3.54 -0.22 -13.28
N VAL A 156 2.81 0.02 -14.38
CA VAL A 156 2.25 1.33 -14.72
C VAL A 156 1.33 1.84 -13.62
N LEU A 157 0.42 1.01 -13.11
CA LEU A 157 -0.49 1.40 -12.02
C LEU A 157 0.23 1.70 -10.71
N ASN A 158 1.30 0.95 -10.41
CA ASN A 158 2.07 1.16 -9.20
C ASN A 158 2.91 2.45 -9.27
N ILE A 159 3.63 2.67 -10.37
CA ILE A 159 4.49 3.85 -10.54
C ILE A 159 3.67 5.15 -10.59
N SER A 160 2.53 5.16 -11.28
CA SER A 160 1.63 6.31 -11.31
C SER A 160 1.01 6.58 -9.94
N GLY A 161 0.66 5.54 -9.18
CA GLY A 161 0.18 5.65 -7.81
C GLY A 161 1.22 6.30 -6.90
N ASP A 162 2.46 5.84 -6.97
CA ASP A 162 3.59 6.41 -6.22
C ASP A 162 3.82 7.89 -6.57
N ILE A 163 3.74 8.27 -7.85
CA ILE A 163 3.86 9.67 -8.31
C ILE A 163 2.72 10.53 -7.74
N LEU A 164 1.47 10.05 -7.80
CA LEU A 164 0.32 10.79 -7.27
C LEU A 164 0.41 10.99 -5.75
N ILE A 165 0.84 9.97 -5.02
CA ILE A 165 1.08 10.04 -3.57
C ILE A 165 2.24 11.00 -3.26
N PHE A 166 3.29 11.02 -4.09
CA PHE A 166 4.40 11.95 -3.93
C PHE A 166 3.99 13.41 -4.15
N ILE A 167 3.05 13.70 -5.06
CA ILE A 167 2.58 15.06 -5.38
C ILE A 167 1.62 15.63 -4.32
N LEU A 168 0.75 14.78 -3.77
CA LEU A 168 -0.23 15.09 -2.70
C LEU A 168 0.22 16.11 -1.64
N PRO A 169 1.41 16.00 -1.04
CA PRO A 169 1.85 16.83 0.06
C PRO A 169 2.42 18.17 -0.38
N TRP A 170 3.01 18.23 -1.56
CA TRP A 170 3.43 19.49 -2.17
C TRP A 170 2.24 20.39 -2.48
N LEU A 171 1.06 19.80 -2.73
CA LEU A 171 -0.20 20.51 -2.89
C LEU A 171 -0.86 20.92 -1.56
N VAL A 172 -0.54 20.20 -0.47
CA VAL A 172 -1.15 20.37 0.86
C VAL A 172 -0.40 21.36 1.74
N ILE A 173 0.92 21.25 1.79
CA ILE A 173 1.76 21.89 2.81
C ILE A 173 1.96 23.41 2.63
N PRO A 174 1.96 24.01 1.43
CA PRO A 174 2.25 25.44 1.26
C PRO A 174 1.28 26.37 1.99
N GLU A 175 0.01 25.96 2.09
CA GLU A 175 -1.06 26.76 2.69
C GLU A 175 -1.26 26.48 4.19
N LEU A 176 -0.65 25.42 4.72
CA LEU A 176 -0.77 25.08 6.14
C LEU A 176 0.36 25.73 6.95
N THR A 177 -0.01 26.60 7.89
CA THR A 177 0.89 27.24 8.85
C THR A 177 1.37 26.23 9.91
N LEU A 178 2.21 25.28 9.51
CA LEU A 178 2.72 24.21 10.36
C LEU A 178 4.01 24.62 11.09
N ARG A 179 4.20 24.08 12.30
CA ARG A 179 5.43 24.24 13.08
C ARG A 179 6.62 23.68 12.30
N ARG A 180 7.74 24.42 12.27
CA ARG A 180 8.93 24.09 11.44
C ARG A 180 9.41 22.64 11.58
N ARG A 181 9.39 22.06 12.78
CA ARG A 181 9.78 20.65 13.00
C ARG A 181 8.89 19.65 12.25
N LEU A 182 7.57 19.85 12.30
CA LEU A 182 6.60 18.97 11.63
C LEU A 182 6.70 19.08 10.11
N ARG A 183 7.02 20.27 9.61
CA ARG A 183 7.26 20.50 8.18
C ARG A 183 8.47 19.73 7.66
N TYR A 184 9.57 19.69 8.40
CA TYR A 184 10.75 18.88 8.02
C TYR A 184 10.46 17.37 8.09
N SER A 185 9.74 16.91 9.10
CA SER A 185 9.33 15.50 9.18
C SER A 185 8.47 15.07 8.00
N LEU A 186 7.55 15.94 7.57
CA LEU A 186 6.74 15.73 6.37
C LEU A 186 7.62 15.68 5.11
N TYR A 187 8.55 16.61 4.91
CA TYR A 187 9.47 16.53 3.77
C TYR A 187 10.34 15.27 3.76
N ALA A 188 10.75 14.78 4.92
CA ALA A 188 11.54 13.55 5.04
C ALA A 188 10.74 12.30 4.61
N THR A 189 9.47 12.19 5.00
CA THR A 189 8.62 11.07 4.55
C THR A 189 8.30 11.14 3.07
N PHE A 190 8.24 12.33 2.45
CA PHE A 190 8.08 12.44 1.01
C PHE A 190 9.34 12.12 0.22
N LEU A 191 10.51 12.44 0.76
CA LEU A 191 11.78 12.02 0.16
C LEU A 191 11.90 10.48 0.13
N LEU A 192 11.35 9.79 1.13
CA LEU A 192 11.27 8.31 1.13
C LEU A 192 10.43 7.79 -0.06
N GLY A 193 9.38 8.50 -0.47
CA GLY A 193 8.59 8.18 -1.66
C GLY A 193 9.39 8.25 -2.96
N LEU A 194 10.33 9.20 -3.07
CA LEU A 194 11.23 9.32 -4.23
C LEU A 194 12.15 8.10 -4.36
N ILE A 195 12.65 7.57 -3.24
CA ILE A 195 13.48 6.36 -3.22
C ILE A 195 12.67 5.15 -3.72
N ASN A 196 11.41 5.02 -3.31
CA ASN A 196 10.54 3.94 -3.77
C ASN A 196 10.29 4.00 -5.29
N ILE A 197 10.05 5.22 -5.82
CA ILE A 197 9.90 5.47 -7.26
C ILE A 197 11.16 5.05 -8.04
N ILE A 198 12.34 5.47 -7.58
CA ILE A 198 13.63 5.10 -8.20
C ILE A 198 13.79 3.57 -8.20
N PHE A 199 13.52 2.92 -7.07
CA PHE A 199 13.63 1.46 -6.97
C PHE A 199 12.67 0.74 -7.92
N CYS A 200 11.43 1.23 -8.07
CA CYS A 200 10.45 0.68 -9.00
C CYS A 200 10.89 0.80 -10.47
N VAL A 201 11.52 1.90 -10.86
CA VAL A 201 12.04 2.09 -12.23
C VAL A 201 13.23 1.17 -12.49
N VAL A 202 14.20 1.13 -11.56
CA VAL A 202 15.38 0.26 -11.69
C VAL A 202 14.96 -1.20 -11.77
N ARG A 203 14.02 -1.64 -10.92
CA ARG A 203 13.50 -3.01 -10.94
C ARG A 203 12.89 -3.38 -12.29
N PHE A 204 12.12 -2.48 -12.91
CA PHE A 204 11.54 -2.73 -14.22
C PHE A 204 12.60 -2.82 -15.32
N ALA A 205 13.55 -1.89 -15.34
CA ALA A 205 14.64 -1.88 -16.31
C ALA A 205 15.48 -3.18 -16.24
N GLN A 206 15.75 -3.67 -15.03
CA GLN A 206 16.44 -4.94 -14.82
C GLN A 206 15.60 -6.12 -15.31
N ILE A 207 14.30 -6.19 -14.98
CA ILE A 207 13.43 -7.30 -15.38
C ILE A 207 13.24 -7.37 -16.90
N GLU A 208 13.12 -6.24 -17.61
CA GLU A 208 13.08 -6.26 -19.09
C GLU A 208 14.38 -6.77 -19.70
N GLN A 209 15.55 -6.37 -19.15
CA GLN A 209 16.86 -6.86 -19.62
C GLN A 209 17.00 -8.37 -19.40
N TYR A 210 16.84 -8.84 -18.16
CA TYR A 210 16.97 -10.27 -17.83
C TYR A 210 15.87 -11.13 -18.47
N GLY A 211 14.66 -10.59 -18.61
CA GLY A 211 13.55 -11.27 -19.27
C GLY A 211 13.81 -11.50 -20.76
N GLY A 212 14.41 -10.53 -21.45
CA GLY A 212 14.81 -10.66 -22.85
C GLY A 212 15.82 -11.80 -23.08
N ASP A 213 16.87 -11.84 -22.26
CA ASP A 213 17.91 -12.88 -22.33
C ASP A 213 17.35 -14.28 -22.05
N LEU A 214 16.44 -14.38 -21.06
CA LEU A 214 15.80 -15.65 -20.70
C LEU A 214 14.87 -16.16 -21.83
N VAL A 215 14.10 -15.28 -22.48
CA VAL A 215 13.21 -15.66 -23.59
C VAL A 215 14.00 -16.16 -24.81
N ILE A 216 15.10 -15.50 -25.14
CA ILE A 216 16.00 -15.93 -26.21
C ILE A 216 16.57 -17.32 -25.90
N THR A 217 17.05 -17.52 -24.67
CA THR A 217 17.62 -18.80 -24.22
C THR A 217 16.62 -19.94 -24.26
N ILE A 218 15.40 -19.74 -23.73
CA ILE A 218 14.33 -20.76 -23.75
C ILE A 218 13.93 -21.09 -25.19
N SER A 219 13.86 -20.10 -26.07
CA SER A 219 13.51 -20.32 -27.49
C SER A 219 14.58 -21.12 -28.23
N LEU A 220 15.86 -20.85 -27.95
CA LEU A 220 16.99 -21.59 -28.50
C LEU A 220 17.05 -23.03 -27.97
N VAL A 221 16.87 -23.21 -26.65
CA VAL A 221 16.82 -24.54 -26.03
C VAL A 221 15.62 -25.33 -26.53
N GLY A 222 14.44 -24.71 -26.67
CA GLY A 222 13.24 -25.33 -27.23
C GLY A 222 13.44 -25.76 -28.69
N LYS A 223 14.05 -24.91 -29.52
CA LYS A 223 14.43 -25.27 -30.89
C LYS A 223 15.46 -26.40 -30.93
N TYR A 224 16.46 -26.37 -30.06
CA TYR A 224 17.48 -27.41 -29.95
C TYR A 224 16.85 -28.75 -29.54
N PHE A 225 15.93 -28.75 -28.58
CA PHE A 225 15.25 -29.96 -28.12
C PHE A 225 14.33 -30.54 -29.20
N GLN A 226 13.56 -29.70 -29.91
CA GLN A 226 12.76 -30.07 -31.08
C GLN A 226 13.62 -30.67 -32.20
N MET A 227 14.73 -30.01 -32.55
CA MET A 227 15.67 -30.49 -33.56
C MET A 227 16.33 -31.81 -33.15
N LYS A 228 16.48 -32.09 -31.85
CA LYS A 228 17.02 -33.35 -31.32
C LYS A 228 15.96 -34.46 -31.16
N THR A 229 14.67 -34.14 -31.14
CA THR A 229 13.56 -35.11 -31.13
C THR A 229 13.14 -35.55 -32.53
N LEU A 230 13.29 -34.68 -33.54
CA LEU A 230 13.06 -35.00 -34.95
C LEU A 230 13.88 -36.21 -35.51
N PRO A 231 15.18 -36.41 -35.19
CA PRO A 231 15.92 -37.56 -35.71
C PRO A 231 15.53 -38.92 -35.10
N LEU A 232 14.70 -38.97 -34.05
CA LEU A 232 14.26 -40.23 -33.43
C LEU A 232 12.91 -40.75 -33.96
N VAL A 233 12.21 -39.97 -34.79
CA VAL A 233 10.94 -40.38 -35.42
C VAL A 233 11.16 -40.92 -36.82
N GLU A 234 12.18 -40.44 -37.55
CA GLU A 234 12.50 -40.91 -38.91
C GLU A 234 13.15 -42.32 -38.93
N GLU A 235 13.76 -42.78 -37.83
CA GLU A 235 14.33 -44.14 -37.74
C GLU A 235 13.33 -45.23 -37.31
N ARG A 236 12.03 -44.91 -37.16
CA ARG A 236 10.99 -45.87 -36.77
C ARG A 236 9.82 -45.99 -37.77
N ASN A 237 10.09 -45.83 -39.06
CA ASN A 237 9.22 -46.27 -40.15
C ASN A 237 10.03 -47.01 -41.22
#